data_AF-A0A178ILY0-F1
#
_entry.id   AF-A0A178ILY0-F1
#
_cell.length_a   1.000
_cell.length_b   1.000
_cell.length_c   1.000
_cell.angle_alpha   90.00
_cell.angle_beta   90.00
_cell.angle_gamma   90.00
#
_symmetry.space_group_name_H-M   'P 1'
#
loop_
_entity.id
_entity.type
_entity.pdbx_description
1 polymer ?
#
loop_
_entity_poly.entity_id
_entity_poly.type
_entity_poly.pdbx_seq_one_letter_code
_entity_poly.pdbx_strand_id
1 'polypeptide(L)'
;MVSGDDKACDEAKDFLPWATTAEVKKGLSVNGGMLLPPGRAHDLLAAKTKESMANFTRAKSFISEKPVTLRVELVERGRLPSPESKPYMKIIDGRTYEVQGASMEEALLRL
;
A
#
# COMPACT_ATOMS: atom_id res chain seq x y z
N MET A 1 6.77 -7.63 8.09
CA MET A 1 6.48 -6.56 9.07
C MET A 1 6.10 -5.30 8.32
N VAL A 2 5.14 -4.53 8.84
CA VAL A 2 4.79 -3.18 8.37
C VAL A 2 5.02 -2.21 9.53
N SER A 3 5.69 -1.08 9.29
CA SER A 3 5.83 -0.02 10.28
C SER A 3 5.28 1.29 9.74
N GLY A 4 4.79 2.16 10.63
CA GLY A 4 4.14 3.39 10.23
C GLY A 4 3.44 4.08 11.38
N ASP A 5 2.33 4.76 11.06
CA ASP A 5 1.41 5.26 12.06
C ASP A 5 0.37 4.21 12.47
N ASP A 6 -0.53 4.59 13.38
CA ASP A 6 -1.63 3.74 13.82
C ASP A 6 -2.53 3.32 12.67
N LYS A 7 -2.81 4.21 11.70
CA LYS A 7 -3.72 3.93 10.57
C LYS A 7 -3.11 2.92 9.60
N ALA A 8 -1.85 3.12 9.20
CA ALA A 8 -1.15 2.15 8.35
C ALA A 8 -0.99 0.79 9.04
N CYS A 9 -0.78 0.78 10.35
CA CYS A 9 -0.71 -0.47 11.12
C CYS A 9 -2.08 -1.15 11.21
N ASP A 10 -3.17 -0.41 11.38
CA ASP A 10 -4.51 -0.99 11.43
C ASP A 10 -4.94 -1.53 10.06
N GLU A 11 -4.71 -0.78 8.98
CA GLU A 11 -4.91 -1.28 7.60
C GLU A 11 -4.10 -2.55 7.33
N ALA A 12 -2.83 -2.59 7.76
CA ALA A 12 -2.00 -3.77 7.61
C ALA A 12 -2.52 -4.98 8.40
N LYS A 13 -3.11 -4.80 9.58
CA LYS A 13 -3.73 -5.89 10.36
C LYS A 13 -4.98 -6.41 9.66
N ASP A 14 -5.78 -5.53 9.08
CA ASP A 14 -7.00 -5.88 8.37
C ASP A 14 -6.67 -6.61 7.05
N PHE A 15 -5.71 -6.11 6.29
CA PHE A 15 -5.35 -6.65 4.98
C PHE A 15 -4.39 -7.84 5.04
N LEU A 16 -3.42 -7.83 5.96
CA LEU A 16 -2.43 -8.89 6.18
C LEU A 16 -2.44 -9.33 7.65
N PRO A 17 -3.42 -10.13 8.11
CA PRO A 17 -3.61 -10.45 9.53
C PRO A 17 -2.43 -11.17 10.21
N TRP A 18 -1.52 -11.76 9.43
CA TRP A 18 -0.29 -12.39 9.93
C TRP A 18 0.89 -11.43 10.05
N ALA A 19 0.79 -10.21 9.52
CA ALA A 19 1.88 -9.25 9.51
C ALA A 19 2.05 -8.63 10.91
N THR A 20 3.25 -8.75 11.48
CA THR A 20 3.64 -7.95 12.63
C THR A 20 3.67 -6.47 12.25
N THR A 21 3.04 -5.61 13.07
CA THR A 21 3.02 -4.17 12.88
C THR A 21 3.82 -3.43 13.95
N ALA A 22 4.47 -2.31 13.58
CA ALA A 22 5.13 -1.41 14.51
C ALA A 22 4.65 0.04 14.32
N GLU A 23 3.80 0.48 15.24
CA GLU A 23 3.31 1.86 15.31
C GLU A 23 4.37 2.74 15.98
N VAL A 24 5.07 3.56 15.19
CA VAL A 24 6.11 4.47 15.68
C VAL A 24 5.62 5.91 15.86
N LYS A 25 4.39 6.20 15.40
CA LYS A 25 3.73 7.49 15.54
C LYS A 25 2.21 7.30 15.56
N LYS A 26 1.49 8.27 16.11
CA LYS A 26 0.04 8.36 16.01
C LYS A 26 -0.35 9.52 15.11
N GLY A 27 -1.08 9.25 14.03
CA GLY A 27 -1.59 10.29 13.13
C GLY A 27 -2.69 11.11 13.81
N LEU A 28 -2.58 12.44 13.79
CA LEU A 28 -3.58 13.36 14.37
C LEU A 28 -4.28 14.21 13.30
N SER A 29 -3.58 14.51 12.21
CA SER A 29 -4.10 15.17 11.01
C SER A 29 -3.25 14.79 9.80
N VAL A 30 -3.60 15.28 8.61
CA VAL A 30 -2.82 15.04 7.37
C VAL A 30 -1.35 15.44 7.48
N ASN A 31 -1.04 16.47 8.28
CA ASN A 31 0.32 17.00 8.45
C ASN A 31 0.81 16.98 9.91
N GLY A 32 0.11 16.28 10.80
CA GLY A 32 0.40 16.29 12.23
C GLY A 32 0.34 14.90 12.83
N GLY A 33 1.33 14.56 13.65
CA GLY A 33 1.36 13.30 14.38
C GLY A 33 2.14 13.41 15.67
N MET A 34 1.85 12.50 16.60
CA MET A 34 2.60 12.32 17.84
C MET A 34 3.61 11.19 17.64
N LEU A 35 4.89 11.53 17.61
CA LEU A 35 5.97 10.58 17.31
C LEU A 35 6.56 10.01 18.60
N LEU A 36 7.01 8.76 18.55
CA LEU A 36 7.90 8.24 19.59
C LEU A 36 9.27 8.96 19.51
N PRO A 37 9.95 9.17 20.66
CA PRO A 37 11.35 9.57 20.66
C PRO A 37 12.19 8.58 19.84
N PRO A 38 13.21 9.05 19.08
CA PRO A 38 13.97 8.20 18.16
C PRO A 38 14.49 6.90 18.78
N GLY A 39 15.05 6.95 19.99
CA GLY A 39 15.53 5.75 20.69
C GLY A 39 14.43 4.71 20.93
N ARG A 40 13.26 5.15 21.40
CA ARG A 40 12.11 4.26 21.62
C ARG A 40 11.55 3.70 20.31
N ALA A 41 11.56 4.49 19.23
CA ALA A 41 11.17 4.01 17.91
C ALA A 41 12.12 2.92 17.41
N HIS A 42 13.43 3.09 17.56
CA HIS A 42 14.43 2.08 17.20
C HIS A 42 14.27 0.80 18.02
N ASP A 43 14.08 0.92 19.34
CA ASP A 43 13.86 -0.23 20.22
C ASP A 43 12.62 -1.02 19.80
N LEU A 44 11.52 -0.32 19.52
CA LEU A 44 10.28 -0.92 19.05
C LEU A 44 10.46 -1.62 17.70
N LEU A 45 11.11 -0.96 16.73
CA LEU A 45 11.37 -1.53 15.41
C LEU A 45 12.24 -2.78 15.51
N ALA A 46 13.30 -2.76 16.33
CA ALA A 46 14.16 -3.92 16.53
C ALA A 46 13.40 -5.09 17.16
N ALA A 47 12.57 -4.82 18.19
CA ALA A 47 11.75 -5.83 18.84
C ALA A 47 10.73 -6.45 17.87
N LYS A 48 10.00 -5.62 17.12
CA LYS A 48 8.99 -6.07 16.16
C LYS A 48 9.59 -6.77 14.94
N THR A 49 10.80 -6.39 14.54
CA THR A 49 11.54 -7.10 13.49
C THR A 49 11.87 -8.52 13.96
N LYS A 50 12.39 -8.68 15.19
CA LYS A 50 12.66 -10.02 15.77
C LYS A 50 11.39 -10.86 15.85
N GLU A 51 10.28 -10.28 16.32
CA GLU A 51 8.97 -10.94 16.37
C GLU A 51 8.50 -11.39 14.97
N SER A 52 8.60 -10.51 13.97
CA SER A 52 8.22 -10.82 12.58
C SER A 52 9.09 -11.94 12.00
N MET A 53 10.39 -11.94 12.29
CA MET A 53 11.31 -12.98 11.81
C MET A 53 11.06 -14.31 12.52
N ALA A 54 10.71 -14.33 13.80
CA ALA A 54 10.35 -15.56 14.50
C ALA A 54 9.06 -16.19 13.93
N ASN A 55 8.14 -15.36 13.42
CA ASN A 55 6.84 -15.78 12.90
C ASN A 55 6.77 -15.82 11.36
N PHE A 56 7.90 -15.70 10.65
CA PHE A 56 7.90 -15.50 9.19
C PHE A 56 7.19 -16.62 8.42
N THR A 57 7.18 -17.84 8.95
CA THR A 57 6.52 -19.02 8.36
C THR A 57 5.01 -18.89 8.29
N ARG A 58 4.41 -18.03 9.11
CA ARG A 58 2.97 -17.71 9.06
C ARG A 58 2.63 -16.74 7.94
N ALA A 59 3.64 -16.06 7.38
CA ALA A 59 3.41 -15.07 6.35
C ALA A 59 3.04 -15.74 5.02
N LYS A 60 1.95 -15.27 4.42
CA LYS A 60 1.51 -15.70 3.09
C LYS A 60 1.78 -14.57 2.11
N SER A 61 2.24 -14.92 0.92
CA SER A 61 2.34 -13.96 -0.18
C SER A 61 0.93 -13.55 -0.60
N PHE A 62 0.71 -12.24 -0.73
CA PHE A 62 -0.48 -11.73 -1.40
C PHE A 62 -0.32 -11.95 -2.91
N ILE A 63 -1.21 -12.75 -3.50
CA ILE A 63 -1.19 -13.09 -4.92
C ILE A 63 -2.51 -12.62 -5.51
N SER A 64 -2.46 -11.65 -6.41
CA SER A 64 -3.62 -11.17 -7.15
C SER A 64 -4.03 -12.18 -8.22
N GLU A 65 -5.34 -12.33 -8.43
CA GLU A 65 -5.88 -13.10 -9.54
C GLU A 65 -5.48 -12.47 -10.88
N LYS A 66 -5.29 -13.33 -11.89
CA LYS A 66 -4.87 -12.93 -13.23
C LYS A 66 -6.03 -13.10 -14.21
N PRO A 67 -6.18 -12.19 -15.20
CA PRO A 67 -5.38 -10.98 -15.41
C PRO A 67 -5.63 -9.92 -14.34
N VAL A 68 -4.58 -9.15 -14.00
CA VAL A 68 -4.66 -8.09 -12.98
C VAL A 68 -5.29 -6.86 -13.59
N THR A 69 -6.33 -6.33 -12.96
CA THR A 69 -6.92 -5.04 -13.29
C THR A 69 -6.58 -4.02 -12.20
N LEU A 70 -5.93 -2.92 -12.57
CA LEU A 70 -5.71 -1.78 -11.68
C LEU A 70 -6.66 -0.66 -12.09
N ARG A 71 -7.47 -0.19 -11.13
CA ARG A 71 -8.35 0.96 -11.27
C ARG A 71 -7.75 2.13 -10.50
N VAL A 72 -7.52 3.25 -11.18
CA VAL A 72 -7.01 4.48 -10.58
C VAL A 72 -8.09 5.54 -10.63
N GLU A 73 -8.41 6.08 -9.45
CA GLU A 73 -9.24 7.26 -9.29
C GLU A 73 -8.34 8.43 -8.88
N LEU A 74 -8.31 9.47 -9.71
CA LEU A 74 -7.57 10.69 -9.43
C LEU A 74 -8.36 11.59 -8.46
N VAL A 75 -7.62 12.36 -7.66
CA VAL A 75 -8.18 13.29 -6.66
C VAL A 75 -9.07 14.34 -7.34
N GLU A 76 -8.59 14.93 -8.42
CA GLU A 76 -9.30 15.96 -9.18
C GLU A 76 -9.65 15.45 -10.57
N ARG A 77 -10.72 16.01 -11.14
CA ARG A 77 -10.98 15.85 -12.57
C ARG A 77 -9.90 16.61 -13.32
N GLY A 78 -9.15 15.91 -14.16
CA GLY A 78 -7.98 16.48 -14.82
C GLY A 78 -7.74 15.85 -16.18
N ARG A 79 -6.57 16.15 -16.75
CA ARG A 79 -6.15 15.55 -18.02
C ARG A 79 -5.80 14.08 -17.78
N LEU A 80 -6.69 13.18 -18.19
CA LEU A 80 -6.40 11.76 -18.25
C LEU A 80 -5.33 11.48 -19.32
N PRO A 81 -4.59 10.36 -19.20
CA PRO A 81 -3.65 9.95 -20.25
C PRO A 81 -4.36 9.87 -21.62
N SER A 82 -3.66 10.28 -22.68
CA SER A 82 -4.25 10.23 -24.04
C SER A 82 -4.46 8.77 -24.46
N PRO A 83 -5.61 8.43 -25.07
CA PRO A 83 -5.80 7.11 -25.68
C PRO A 83 -4.72 6.76 -26.73
N GLU A 84 -4.12 7.77 -27.38
CA GLU A 84 -3.04 7.56 -28.36
C GLU A 84 -1.74 7.09 -27.70
N SER A 85 -1.41 7.61 -26.50
CA SER A 85 -0.22 7.20 -25.77
C SER A 85 -0.45 5.91 -24.98
N LYS A 86 -1.69 5.64 -24.59
CA LYS A 86 -2.09 4.44 -23.82
C LYS A 86 -3.34 3.78 -24.39
N PRO A 87 -3.23 3.09 -25.54
CA PRO A 87 -4.38 2.48 -26.22
C PRO A 87 -5.02 1.32 -25.42
N TYR A 88 -4.28 0.74 -24.47
CA TYR A 88 -4.75 -0.33 -23.58
C TYR A 88 -5.53 0.18 -22.35
N MET A 89 -5.60 1.50 -22.14
CA MET A 89 -6.27 2.11 -21.01
C MET A 89 -7.78 2.27 -21.29
N LYS A 90 -8.60 1.93 -20.30
CA LYS A 90 -10.05 2.12 -20.35
C LYS A 90 -10.45 3.28 -19.45
N ILE A 91 -10.87 4.40 -20.03
CA ILE A 91 -11.41 5.54 -19.28
C ILE A 91 -12.83 5.18 -18.81
N ILE A 92 -13.08 5.28 -17.50
CA ILE A 92 -14.39 5.02 -16.89
C ILE A 92 -15.18 6.32 -16.77
N ASP A 93 -14.54 7.38 -16.25
CA ASP A 93 -15.10 8.71 -16.11
C ASP A 93 -14.00 9.79 -16.15
N GLY A 94 -14.33 11.06 -15.91
CA GLY A 94 -13.39 12.19 -15.98
C GLY A 94 -12.24 12.22 -14.96
N ARG A 95 -12.12 11.23 -14.08
CA ARG A 95 -11.00 11.05 -13.14
C ARG A 95 -10.63 9.59 -12.88
N THR A 96 -11.40 8.65 -13.41
CA THR A 96 -11.20 7.21 -13.17
C THR A 96 -10.83 6.49 -14.46
N TYR A 97 -9.78 5.67 -14.42
CA TYR A 97 -9.39 4.79 -15.52
C TYR A 97 -8.92 3.43 -15.01
N GLU A 98 -8.94 2.45 -15.92
CA GLU A 98 -8.46 1.09 -15.67
C GLU A 98 -7.38 0.71 -16.66
N VAL A 99 -6.42 -0.08 -16.18
CA VAL A 99 -5.48 -0.82 -17.02
C VAL A 99 -5.47 -2.28 -16.60
N GLN A 100 -5.23 -3.17 -17.56
CA GLN A 100 -5.11 -4.60 -17.32
C GLN A 100 -3.69 -5.06 -17.66
N GLY A 101 -3.16 -6.06 -16.96
CA GLY A 101 -1.88 -6.71 -17.26
C GLY A 101 -1.93 -8.20 -16.92
N ALA A 102 -1.07 -9.02 -17.54
CA ALA A 102 -0.93 -10.43 -17.20
C ALA A 102 -0.22 -10.64 -15.84
N SER A 103 0.45 -9.62 -15.32
CA SER A 103 1.07 -9.58 -14.00
C SER A 103 0.78 -8.25 -13.28
N MET A 104 1.00 -8.22 -11.96
CA MET A 104 0.94 -6.98 -11.16
C MET A 104 1.93 -5.94 -11.68
N GLU A 105 3.13 -6.36 -12.08
CA GLU A 105 4.18 -5.48 -12.62
C GLU A 105 3.75 -4.87 -13.96
N GLU A 106 3.24 -5.68 -14.88
CA GLU A 106 2.78 -5.19 -16.18
C GLU A 106 1.60 -4.22 -16.02
N ALA A 107 0.63 -4.54 -15.15
CA ALA A 107 -0.48 -3.64 -14.87
C ALA A 107 0.01 -2.32 -14.25
N LEU A 108 0.99 -2.35 -13.34
CA LEU A 108 1.55 -1.16 -12.71
C LEU A 108 2.31 -0.28 -13.72
N LEU A 109 3.09 -0.88 -14.62
CA LEU A 109 3.81 -0.15 -15.68
C LEU A 109 2.87 0.48 -16.73
N ARG A 110 1.62 0.00 -16.81
CA ARG A 110 0.59 0.55 -17.69
C ARG A 110 -0.13 1.77 -17.08
N LEU A 111 -0.13 1.94 -15.75
CA LEU A 111 -0.74 3.12 -15.08
C LEU A 111 -0.19 4.44 -15.59
#